data_AF-A0A3M1J9E6-F1
#
_entry.id   AF-A0A3M1J9E6-F1
#
_cell.length_a   1.000
_cell.length_b   1.000
_cell.length_c   1.000
_cell.angle_alpha   90.00
_cell.angle_beta   90.00
_cell.angle_gamma   90.00
#
_symmetry.space_group_name_H-M   'P 1'
#
loop_
_entity.id
_entity.type
_entity.pdbx_description
1 polymer ?
#
loop_
_entity_poly.entity_id
_entity_poly.type
_entity_poly.pdbx_seq_one_letter_code
_entity_poly.pdbx_strand_id
1 'polypeptide(L)'
;MSTDETTKFYVVIIATILATAIAGVGTIVFLINTVQVPTKAQAIATLEASGYQTKSTKFTPVVVQPSATPVPTATNTPTAAEAEAAASAASSGGGDALALMEGAGCLGCHMAADQGMEGPGPHLNGLSARVDSYGTGLSAEEYVRQSIAEPGAFLSPECPDGPCLPIMPAGLADSLSEEELTTVVNFILSLNEDGSSSMAAAPAESAPATEAEAAASAASSGGGDALALMEGAGCLGCHM
;
A
#
# COMPACT_ATOMS: atom_id res chain seq x y z
N MET A 1 -62.40 28.59 -21.65
CA MET A 1 -61.04 28.15 -22.03
C MET A 1 -61.14 26.77 -22.66
N SER A 2 -60.96 26.67 -23.98
CA SER A 2 -60.99 25.39 -24.71
C SER A 2 -59.76 24.56 -24.37
N THR A 3 -59.98 23.31 -23.96
CA THR A 3 -58.96 22.29 -23.69
C THR A 3 -58.06 21.96 -24.88
N ASP A 4 -58.46 22.37 -26.10
CA ASP A 4 -57.76 22.12 -27.35
C ASP A 4 -56.38 22.83 -27.45
N GLU A 5 -56.24 24.05 -26.92
CA GLU A 5 -54.96 24.78 -27.00
C GLU A 5 -53.92 24.25 -26.01
N THR A 6 -54.36 23.82 -24.82
CA THR A 6 -53.46 23.22 -23.82
C THR A 6 -52.90 21.88 -24.31
N THR A 7 -53.71 21.06 -24.95
CA THR A 7 -53.25 19.77 -25.52
C THR A 7 -52.23 19.97 -26.64
N LYS A 8 -52.43 20.96 -27.51
CA LYS A 8 -51.44 21.30 -28.57
C LYS A 8 -50.11 21.76 -27.98
N PHE A 9 -50.15 22.58 -26.93
CA PHE A 9 -48.95 23.06 -26.25
C PHE A 9 -48.16 21.90 -25.60
N TYR A 10 -48.85 20.96 -24.94
CA TYR A 10 -48.21 19.79 -24.35
C TYR A 10 -47.60 18.85 -25.39
N VAL A 11 -48.25 18.63 -26.53
CA VAL A 11 -47.71 17.78 -27.60
C VAL A 11 -46.43 18.38 -28.18
N VAL A 12 -46.37 19.70 -28.37
CA VAL A 12 -45.16 20.39 -28.87
C VAL A 12 -44.01 20.33 -27.84
N ILE A 13 -44.30 20.49 -26.55
CA ILE A 13 -43.28 20.39 -25.50
C ILE A 13 -42.74 18.95 -25.40
N ILE A 14 -43.62 17.95 -25.42
CA ILE A 14 -43.19 16.54 -25.34
C ILE A 14 -42.37 16.16 -26.59
N ALA A 15 -42.78 16.61 -27.78
CA ALA A 15 -42.04 16.36 -29.01
C ALA A 15 -40.66 17.03 -29.02
N THR A 16 -40.53 18.25 -28.48
CA THR A 16 -39.24 18.94 -28.39
C THR A 16 -38.32 18.31 -27.35
N ILE A 17 -38.83 17.86 -26.19
CA ILE A 17 -38.04 17.13 -25.19
C ILE A 17 -37.57 15.77 -25.73
N LEU A 18 -38.41 15.03 -26.47
CA LEU A 18 -37.99 13.77 -27.08
C LEU A 18 -36.88 13.97 -28.12
N ALA A 19 -37.00 15.02 -28.94
CA ALA A 19 -36.01 15.33 -29.97
C ALA A 19 -34.64 15.71 -29.39
N THR A 20 -34.61 16.47 -28.30
CA THR A 20 -33.34 16.86 -27.65
C THR A 20 -32.69 15.69 -26.90
N ALA A 21 -33.48 14.79 -26.31
CA ALA A 21 -32.95 13.57 -25.67
C ALA A 21 -32.24 12.65 -26.67
N ILE A 22 -32.78 12.48 -27.87
CA ILE A 22 -32.16 11.63 -28.91
C ILE A 22 -30.85 12.27 -29.44
N ALA A 23 -30.83 13.60 -29.61
CA ALA A 23 -29.62 14.30 -30.05
C ALA A 23 -28.49 14.28 -28.99
N GLY A 24 -28.83 14.36 -27.70
CA GLY A 24 -27.85 14.34 -26.60
C GLY A 24 -27.20 12.97 -26.34
N VAL A 25 -27.95 11.88 -26.54
CA VAL A 25 -27.39 10.52 -26.37
C VAL A 25 -26.46 10.16 -27.54
N GLY A 26 -26.78 10.64 -28.76
CA GLY A 26 -25.95 10.40 -29.94
C GLY A 26 -24.57 11.04 -29.87
N THR A 27 -24.46 12.25 -29.31
CA THR A 27 -23.17 12.94 -29.14
C THR A 27 -22.30 12.30 -28.06
N ILE A 28 -22.89 11.78 -26.97
CA ILE A 28 -22.15 11.08 -25.91
C ILE A 28 -21.59 9.75 -26.44
N VAL A 29 -22.37 8.97 -27.20
CA VAL A 29 -21.89 7.70 -27.78
C VAL A 29 -20.82 7.93 -28.86
N PHE A 30 -20.93 9.00 -29.65
CA PHE A 30 -19.91 9.37 -30.63
C PHE A 30 -18.58 9.80 -29.97
N LEU A 31 -18.63 10.52 -28.85
CA LEU A 31 -17.42 10.87 -28.09
C LEU A 31 -16.78 9.63 -27.45
N ILE A 32 -17.56 8.69 -26.92
CA ILE A 32 -17.02 7.44 -26.37
C ILE A 32 -16.37 6.57 -27.47
N ASN A 33 -16.92 6.55 -28.70
CA ASN A 33 -16.36 5.74 -29.79
C ASN A 33 -15.19 6.40 -30.54
N THR A 34 -15.05 7.73 -30.51
CA THR A 34 -13.97 8.44 -31.21
C THR A 34 -12.73 8.69 -30.34
N VAL A 35 -12.86 8.62 -29.01
CA VAL A 35 -11.72 8.50 -28.11
C VAL A 35 -11.21 7.05 -28.15
N GLN A 36 -10.48 6.71 -29.21
CA GLN A 36 -9.60 5.56 -29.21
C GLN A 36 -8.55 5.77 -28.12
N VAL A 37 -8.78 5.15 -26.96
CA VAL A 37 -7.72 4.97 -25.97
C VAL A 37 -6.62 4.17 -26.67
N PRO A 38 -5.36 4.67 -26.73
CA PRO A 38 -4.30 3.94 -27.39
C PRO A 38 -4.13 2.61 -26.66
N THR A 39 -4.41 1.51 -27.37
CA THR A 39 -4.13 0.18 -26.86
C THR A 39 -2.62 0.06 -26.67
N LYS A 40 -2.24 -0.46 -25.49
CA LYS A 40 -0.90 -0.69 -24.90
C LYS A 40 0.17 -1.27 -25.85
N ALA A 41 -0.17 -1.65 -27.08
CA ALA A 41 0.70 -2.33 -28.03
C ALA A 41 1.70 -1.42 -28.79
N GLN A 42 1.53 -0.10 -28.81
CA GLN A 42 2.42 0.80 -29.59
C GLN A 42 3.51 1.49 -28.75
N ALA A 43 3.50 1.38 -27.43
CA ALA A 43 4.48 2.05 -26.55
C ALA A 43 5.82 1.29 -26.40
N ILE A 44 5.93 0.06 -26.93
CA ILE A 44 7.14 -0.77 -26.76
C ILE A 44 8.20 -0.49 -27.85
N ALA A 45 7.87 0.24 -28.91
CA ALA A 45 8.77 0.40 -30.06
C ALA A 45 9.74 1.61 -30.00
N THR A 46 9.71 2.46 -28.96
CA THR A 46 10.50 3.72 -28.96
C THR A 46 11.31 3.96 -27.69
N LEU A 47 11.69 2.90 -26.95
CA LEU A 47 12.60 2.98 -25.80
C LEU A 47 14.03 2.46 -26.08
N GLU A 48 14.44 2.38 -27.35
CA GLU A 48 15.84 2.05 -27.72
C GLU A 48 16.77 3.26 -27.86
N ALA A 49 16.36 4.47 -27.45
CA ALA A 49 17.17 5.69 -27.69
C ALA A 49 17.29 6.63 -26.48
N SER A 50 17.57 6.09 -25.29
CA SER A 50 18.25 6.86 -24.24
C SER A 50 19.36 6.02 -23.64
N GLY A 51 20.59 6.36 -24.03
CA GLY A 51 21.78 5.59 -23.76
C GLY A 51 22.19 5.60 -22.28
N TYR A 52 22.08 4.44 -21.64
CA TYR A 52 23.04 4.07 -20.61
C TYR A 52 24.31 3.55 -21.27
N GLN A 53 25.23 4.49 -21.53
CA GLN A 53 26.59 4.20 -21.95
C GLN A 53 27.35 3.50 -20.80
N THR A 54 27.39 2.17 -20.79
CA THR A 54 28.38 1.42 -20.02
C THR A 54 29.73 1.56 -20.70
N LYS A 55 30.48 2.59 -20.35
CA LYS A 55 31.88 2.72 -20.72
C LYS A 55 32.71 1.74 -19.86
N SER A 56 32.87 0.51 -20.35
CA SER A 56 34.00 -0.33 -19.97
C SER A 56 34.43 -1.18 -21.14
N THR A 57 35.61 -0.87 -21.65
CA THR A 57 36.21 -1.51 -22.81
C THR A 57 36.84 -2.85 -22.44
N LYS A 58 36.57 -3.82 -23.32
CA LYS A 58 37.40 -4.99 -23.67
C LYS A 58 37.06 -6.28 -22.91
N PHE A 59 36.05 -6.98 -23.41
CA PHE A 59 35.92 -8.42 -23.22
C PHE A 59 35.98 -9.11 -24.59
N THR A 60 37.03 -9.90 -24.79
CA THR A 60 37.17 -10.82 -25.92
C THR A 60 36.24 -12.00 -25.66
N PRO A 61 35.35 -12.40 -26.58
CA PRO A 61 34.48 -13.55 -26.33
C PRO A 61 35.32 -14.84 -26.43
N VAL A 62 35.62 -15.44 -25.27
CA VAL A 62 36.02 -16.85 -25.20
C VAL A 62 34.72 -17.66 -25.28
N VAL A 63 34.52 -18.32 -26.42
CA VAL A 63 33.45 -19.32 -26.60
C VAL A 63 33.81 -20.54 -25.75
N VAL A 64 33.06 -20.78 -24.68
CA VAL A 64 33.07 -22.06 -23.96
C VAL A 64 31.72 -22.74 -24.19
N GLN A 65 31.75 -23.88 -24.89
CA GLN A 65 30.63 -24.78 -25.10
C GLN A 65 30.18 -25.45 -23.78
N PRO A 66 28.90 -25.86 -23.68
CA PRO A 66 28.29 -26.28 -22.42
C PRO A 66 28.69 -27.71 -22.05
N SER A 67 29.00 -27.93 -20.77
CA SER A 67 29.10 -29.27 -20.17
C SER A 67 28.09 -29.37 -19.03
N ALA A 68 27.23 -30.38 -19.10
CA ALA A 68 26.19 -30.66 -18.12
C ALA A 68 26.78 -31.32 -16.87
N THR A 69 26.31 -30.91 -15.69
CA THR A 69 26.39 -31.67 -14.42
C THR A 69 25.28 -31.18 -13.47
N PRO A 70 24.87 -31.98 -12.47
CA PRO A 70 23.54 -32.52 -12.32
C PRO A 70 22.59 -31.64 -11.49
N VAL A 71 21.30 -31.89 -11.69
CA VAL A 71 20.19 -31.35 -10.88
C VAL A 71 20.35 -31.79 -9.41
N PRO A 72 20.47 -30.89 -8.43
CA PRO A 72 20.18 -31.25 -7.05
C PRO A 72 18.67 -31.39 -6.89
N THR A 73 18.23 -32.58 -6.50
CA THR A 73 16.87 -32.80 -5.98
C THR A 73 16.80 -32.15 -4.61
N ALA A 74 16.12 -31.01 -4.50
CA ALA A 74 15.75 -30.43 -3.21
C ALA A 74 14.50 -31.14 -2.69
N THR A 75 14.68 -32.12 -1.82
CA THR A 75 13.64 -32.58 -0.89
C THR A 75 13.66 -31.63 0.30
N ASN A 76 12.92 -30.54 0.22
CA ASN A 76 12.63 -29.71 1.39
C ASN A 76 11.34 -30.20 2.03
N THR A 77 11.47 -31.05 3.05
CA THR A 77 10.44 -31.20 4.07
C THR A 77 10.75 -30.16 5.14
N PRO A 78 9.88 -29.17 5.39
CA PRO A 78 10.15 -28.15 6.39
C PRO A 78 10.25 -28.79 7.77
N THR A 79 11.33 -28.48 8.49
CA THR A 79 11.54 -28.90 9.88
C THR A 79 10.67 -28.03 10.79
N ALA A 80 10.15 -28.62 11.86
CA ALA A 80 9.24 -27.99 12.84
C ALA A 80 9.74 -26.67 13.46
N ALA A 81 11.03 -26.34 13.35
CA ALA A 81 11.61 -25.08 13.83
C ALA A 81 11.27 -23.87 12.93
N GLU A 82 11.09 -24.04 11.61
CA GLU A 82 10.62 -22.95 10.72
C GLU A 82 9.11 -22.71 10.86
N ALA A 83 8.36 -23.72 11.31
CA ALA A 83 6.95 -23.57 11.63
C ALA A 83 6.71 -22.79 12.95
N GLU A 84 7.65 -22.88 13.91
CA GLU A 84 7.60 -22.09 15.16
C GLU A 84 8.01 -20.62 14.95
N ALA A 85 8.97 -20.33 14.07
CA ALA A 85 9.33 -18.95 13.71
C ALA A 85 8.21 -18.24 12.91
N ALA A 86 7.53 -18.97 12.02
CA ALA A 86 6.35 -18.47 11.31
C ALA A 86 5.14 -18.26 12.23
N ALA A 87 5.04 -19.02 13.33
CA ALA A 87 3.98 -18.88 14.33
C ALA A 87 4.21 -17.70 15.29
N SER A 88 5.48 -17.36 15.60
CA SER A 88 5.81 -16.22 16.46
C SER A 88 5.67 -14.88 15.73
N ALA A 89 6.08 -14.81 14.45
CA ALA A 89 5.91 -13.63 13.60
C ALA A 89 4.44 -13.36 13.21
N ALA A 90 3.55 -14.33 13.39
CA ALA A 90 2.10 -14.19 13.22
C ALA A 90 1.38 -13.66 14.46
N SER A 91 2.08 -13.50 15.60
CA SER A 91 1.49 -13.01 16.86
C SER A 91 1.73 -11.51 17.10
N SER A 92 2.57 -10.85 16.30
CA SER A 92 2.74 -9.40 16.34
C SER A 92 1.53 -8.78 15.64
N GLY A 93 0.57 -8.31 16.42
CA GLY A 93 -0.61 -7.66 15.87
C GLY A 93 -0.24 -6.49 14.97
N GLY A 94 -1.12 -6.10 14.06
CA GLY A 94 -0.88 -4.97 13.16
C GLY A 94 -0.48 -3.66 13.87
N GLY A 95 -0.83 -3.50 15.16
CA GLY A 95 -0.39 -2.37 15.98
C GLY A 95 1.12 -2.33 16.25
N ASP A 96 1.78 -3.47 16.44
CA ASP A 96 3.23 -3.52 16.70
C ASP A 96 4.01 -3.16 15.42
N ALA A 97 3.57 -3.67 14.28
CA ALA A 97 4.15 -3.33 12.98
C ALA A 97 3.99 -1.84 12.66
N LEU A 98 2.82 -1.26 12.93
CA LEU A 98 2.55 0.15 12.67
C LEU A 98 3.42 1.06 13.55
N ALA A 99 3.66 0.67 14.82
CA ALA A 99 4.59 1.36 15.70
C ALA A 99 6.05 1.28 15.20
N LEU A 100 6.48 0.13 14.69
CA LEU A 100 7.81 -0.01 14.06
C LEU A 100 7.93 0.87 12.82
N MET A 101 6.91 0.92 11.97
CA MET A 101 6.86 1.78 10.79
C MET A 101 6.87 3.27 11.14
N GLU A 102 6.21 3.67 12.23
CA GLU A 102 6.26 5.04 12.74
C GLU A 102 7.67 5.38 13.24
N GLY A 103 8.26 4.51 14.08
CA GLY A 103 9.60 4.70 14.64
C GLY A 103 10.71 4.74 13.59
N ALA A 104 10.58 3.96 12.52
CA ALA A 104 11.49 3.97 11.37
C ALA A 104 11.19 5.09 10.35
N GLY A 105 10.14 5.88 10.57
CA GLY A 105 9.78 7.03 9.74
C GLY A 105 9.06 6.69 8.43
N CYS A 106 8.62 5.44 8.23
CA CYS A 106 7.92 5.01 7.02
C CYS A 106 6.64 5.81 6.78
N LEU A 107 5.88 6.05 7.86
CA LEU A 107 4.58 6.75 7.82
C LEU A 107 4.69 8.24 7.48
N GLY A 108 5.91 8.80 7.48
CA GLY A 108 6.16 10.15 7.00
C GLY A 108 6.08 10.31 5.48
N CYS A 109 6.10 9.21 4.72
CA CYS A 109 5.97 9.25 3.26
C CYS A 109 4.91 8.29 2.71
N HIS A 110 4.57 7.25 3.47
CA HIS A 110 3.63 6.21 3.07
C HIS A 110 2.39 6.24 3.94
N MET A 111 1.26 5.90 3.32
CA MET A 111 0.06 5.50 4.06
C MET A 111 -0.03 3.98 4.15
N ALA A 112 -0.28 3.46 5.35
CA ALA A 112 -0.48 2.05 5.66
C ALA A 112 -1.60 1.88 6.70
N ALA A 113 -2.57 1.01 6.43
CA ALA A 113 -3.77 0.84 7.26
C ALA A 113 -4.47 2.18 7.60
N ASP A 114 -4.52 3.06 6.60
CA ASP A 114 -5.06 4.43 6.70
C ASP A 114 -4.38 5.31 7.76
N GLN A 115 -3.16 4.94 8.17
CA GLN A 115 -2.27 5.72 9.01
C GLN A 115 -1.10 6.27 8.20
N GLY A 116 -0.60 7.44 8.59
CA GLY A 116 0.52 8.12 7.94
C GLY A 116 0.06 9.25 7.03
N MET A 117 0.89 9.59 6.05
CA MET A 117 0.64 10.71 5.15
C MET A 117 0.30 10.25 3.75
N GLU A 118 -0.73 10.85 3.16
CA GLU A 118 -0.89 10.92 1.70
C GLU A 118 0.24 11.80 1.17
N GLY A 119 1.31 11.16 0.71
CA GLY A 119 2.61 11.81 0.52
C GLY A 119 3.48 11.03 -0.44
N PRO A 120 4.76 11.41 -0.62
CA PRO A 120 5.44 11.20 -1.88
C PRO A 120 5.83 9.74 -2.15
N GLY A 121 5.52 8.81 -1.24
CA GLY A 121 5.61 7.38 -1.44
C GLY A 121 4.28 6.75 -1.92
N PRO A 122 4.33 5.52 -2.43
CA PRO A 122 3.12 4.76 -2.76
C PRO A 122 2.29 4.46 -1.51
N HIS A 123 0.97 4.35 -1.67
CA HIS A 123 0.12 3.71 -0.66
C HIS A 123 0.54 2.24 -0.50
N LEU A 124 0.56 1.75 0.74
CA LEU A 124 0.96 0.37 1.06
C LEU A 124 -0.25 -0.57 1.19
N ASN A 125 -1.45 -0.04 1.37
CA ASN A 125 -2.71 -0.79 1.34
C ASN A 125 -2.82 -1.59 0.04
N GLY A 126 -2.98 -2.92 0.11
CA GLY A 126 -3.13 -3.80 -1.05
C GLY A 126 -1.92 -3.91 -1.97
N LEU A 127 -0.73 -3.49 -1.50
CA LEU A 127 0.51 -3.57 -2.28
C LEU A 127 0.80 -4.99 -2.78
N SER A 128 0.51 -6.02 -1.98
CA SER A 128 0.75 -7.41 -2.35
C SER A 128 0.05 -7.82 -3.66
N ALA A 129 -1.13 -7.27 -3.96
CA ALA A 129 -1.84 -7.52 -5.20
C ALA A 129 -1.32 -6.67 -6.38
N ARG A 130 -0.73 -5.49 -6.11
CA ARG A 130 -0.25 -4.58 -7.15
C ARG A 130 1.12 -4.96 -7.71
N VAL A 131 2.02 -5.51 -6.90
CA VAL A 131 3.42 -5.77 -7.28
C VAL A 131 3.55 -6.65 -8.52
N ASP A 132 2.66 -7.64 -8.71
CA ASP A 132 2.68 -8.51 -9.90
C ASP A 132 2.58 -7.73 -11.22
N SER A 133 1.92 -6.56 -11.20
CA SER A 133 1.76 -5.71 -12.37
C SER A 133 3.04 -4.93 -12.75
N TYR A 134 4.02 -4.86 -11.84
CA TYR A 134 5.24 -4.06 -12.02
C TYR A 134 6.26 -4.73 -12.95
N GLY A 135 6.10 -6.03 -13.23
CA GLY A 135 6.94 -6.75 -14.19
C GLY A 135 8.39 -6.98 -13.74
N THR A 136 8.66 -6.92 -12.42
CA THR A 136 9.99 -7.16 -11.83
C THR A 136 10.40 -8.63 -11.85
N GLY A 137 9.41 -9.54 -11.86
CA GLY A 137 9.63 -10.97 -11.68
C GLY A 137 9.93 -11.39 -10.23
N LEU A 138 9.86 -10.44 -9.28
CA LEU A 138 9.97 -10.70 -7.85
C LEU A 138 8.60 -11.07 -7.27
N SER A 139 8.57 -11.91 -6.24
CA SER A 139 7.39 -12.03 -5.38
C SER A 139 7.13 -10.72 -4.63
N ALA A 140 5.91 -10.54 -4.12
CA ALA A 140 5.57 -9.37 -3.31
C ALA A 140 6.48 -9.22 -2.08
N GLU A 141 6.83 -10.32 -1.40
CA GLU A 141 7.74 -10.28 -0.25
C GLU A 141 9.15 -9.84 -0.66
N GLU A 142 9.71 -10.44 -1.72
CA GLU A 142 11.03 -10.07 -2.24
C GLU A 142 11.06 -8.61 -2.69
N TYR A 143 9.99 -8.13 -3.33
CA TYR A 143 9.86 -6.73 -3.73
C TYR A 143 9.88 -5.78 -2.54
N VAL A 144 9.09 -6.06 -1.48
CA VAL A 144 9.03 -5.19 -0.30
C VAL A 144 10.37 -5.20 0.43
N ARG A 145 10.99 -6.38 0.63
CA ARG A 145 12.31 -6.50 1.24
C ARG A 145 13.38 -5.74 0.46
N GLN A 146 13.42 -5.89 -0.86
CA GLN A 146 14.34 -5.13 -1.71
C GLN A 146 14.06 -3.63 -1.64
N SER A 147 12.79 -3.21 -1.64
CA SER A 147 12.45 -1.78 -1.57
C SER A 147 12.90 -1.13 -0.27
N ILE A 148 12.95 -1.87 0.84
CA ILE A 148 13.43 -1.36 2.14
C ILE A 148 14.97 -1.36 2.22
N ALA A 149 15.61 -2.42 1.73
CA ALA A 149 17.07 -2.58 1.78
C ALA A 149 17.80 -1.74 0.70
N GLU A 150 17.21 -1.70 -0.50
CA GLU A 150 17.75 -1.07 -1.71
C GLU A 150 16.66 -0.22 -2.42
N PRO A 151 16.18 0.89 -1.82
CA PRO A 151 15.03 1.64 -2.35
C PRO A 151 15.19 2.20 -3.77
N GLY A 152 16.43 2.30 -4.27
CA GLY A 152 16.74 2.74 -5.63
C GLY A 152 16.83 1.62 -6.67
N ALA A 153 16.73 0.34 -6.27
CA ALA A 153 16.85 -0.79 -7.18
C ALA A 153 15.66 -0.87 -8.15
N PHE A 154 14.46 -0.54 -7.66
CA PHE A 154 13.26 -0.41 -8.46
C PHE A 154 12.39 0.70 -7.90
N LEU A 155 12.00 1.66 -8.75
CA LEU A 155 11.07 2.71 -8.38
C LEU A 155 9.66 2.31 -8.79
N SER A 156 8.74 2.28 -7.82
CA SER A 156 7.33 1.95 -8.07
C SER A 156 6.77 2.87 -9.17
N PRO A 157 6.04 2.33 -10.16
CA PRO A 157 5.39 3.13 -11.19
C PRO A 157 4.18 3.89 -10.65
N GLU A 158 3.71 3.57 -9.44
CA GLU A 158 2.49 4.12 -8.84
C GLU A 158 2.80 4.84 -7.52
N CYS A 159 2.87 6.17 -7.57
CA CYS A 159 2.81 7.13 -6.49
C CYS A 159 1.65 8.13 -6.77
N PRO A 160 1.22 8.96 -5.80
CA PRO A 160 0.09 9.87 -6.00
C PRO A 160 0.18 10.77 -7.24
N ASP A 161 1.39 11.22 -7.59
CA ASP A 161 1.64 12.11 -8.73
C ASP A 161 2.20 11.40 -9.99
N GLY A 162 2.13 10.06 -10.05
CA GLY A 162 2.68 9.24 -11.14
C GLY A 162 3.82 8.34 -10.66
N PRO A 163 4.87 8.07 -11.48
CA PRO A 163 5.99 7.24 -11.05
C PRO A 163 6.72 7.82 -9.83
N CYS A 164 7.12 6.96 -8.90
CA CYS A 164 7.80 7.37 -7.68
C CYS A 164 9.18 7.94 -7.95
N LEU A 165 9.56 8.92 -7.12
CA LEU A 165 10.90 9.54 -7.13
C LEU A 165 11.86 8.75 -6.22
N PRO A 166 13.18 8.81 -6.45
CA PRO A 166 14.19 8.15 -5.62
C PRO A 166 14.42 8.92 -4.30
N ILE A 167 13.36 9.04 -3.50
CA ILE A 167 13.34 9.81 -2.24
C ILE A 167 13.21 8.94 -1.00
N MET A 168 12.89 7.65 -1.15
CA MET A 168 12.86 6.72 -0.03
C MET A 168 14.29 6.58 0.53
N PRO A 169 14.53 6.88 1.82
CA PRO A 169 15.89 6.94 2.34
C PRO A 169 16.59 5.57 2.31
N ALA A 170 17.87 5.57 1.94
CA ALA A 170 18.69 4.36 2.03
C ALA A 170 19.03 4.02 3.49
N GLY A 171 19.33 2.74 3.76
CA GLY A 171 19.68 2.27 5.11
C GLY A 171 18.49 2.13 6.07
N LEU A 172 17.25 2.16 5.57
CA LEU A 172 16.05 1.93 6.40
C LEU A 172 16.06 0.54 7.04
N ALA A 173 16.54 -0.48 6.31
CA ALA A 173 16.71 -1.83 6.84
C ALA A 173 17.64 -1.87 8.06
N ASP A 174 18.64 -0.98 8.15
CA ASP A 174 19.59 -0.94 9.27
C ASP A 174 18.97 -0.38 10.56
N SER A 175 17.81 0.28 10.46
CA SER A 175 17.06 0.79 11.62
C SER A 175 16.12 -0.24 12.25
N LEU A 176 16.03 -1.43 11.66
CA LEU A 176 15.18 -2.54 12.10
C LEU A 176 16.07 -3.77 12.32
N SER A 177 15.79 -4.53 13.38
CA SER A 177 16.29 -5.91 13.46
C SER A 177 15.63 -6.79 12.38
N GLU A 178 16.21 -7.94 12.07
CA GLU A 178 15.62 -8.88 11.09
C GLU A 178 14.20 -9.34 11.46
N GLU A 179 13.90 -9.45 12.75
CA GLU A 179 12.56 -9.80 13.25
C GLU A 179 11.57 -8.64 13.08
N GLU A 180 12.00 -7.42 13.36
CA GLU A 180 11.19 -6.21 13.14
C GLU A 180 10.95 -5.96 11.64
N LEU A 181 11.97 -6.13 10.80
CA LEU A 181 11.84 -6.05 9.36
C LEU A 181 10.85 -7.08 8.83
N THR A 182 10.94 -8.33 9.31
CA THR A 182 10.00 -9.39 8.94
C THR A 182 8.58 -9.05 9.37
N THR A 183 8.41 -8.50 10.58
CA THR A 183 7.11 -8.04 11.11
C THR A 183 6.52 -6.94 10.22
N VAL A 184 7.30 -5.94 9.84
CA VAL A 184 6.88 -4.84 8.95
C VAL A 184 6.51 -5.37 7.56
N VAL A 185 7.35 -6.22 6.97
CA VAL A 185 7.09 -6.81 5.64
C VAL A 185 5.79 -7.61 5.66
N ASN A 186 5.62 -8.49 6.63
CA ASN A 186 4.42 -9.30 6.80
C ASN A 186 3.17 -8.42 6.94
N PHE A 187 3.25 -7.39 7.77
CA PHE A 187 2.15 -6.45 7.93
C PHE A 187 1.78 -5.77 6.62
N ILE A 188 2.75 -5.21 5.87
CA ILE A 188 2.52 -4.57 4.57
C ILE A 188 1.83 -5.54 3.60
N LEU A 189 2.30 -6.79 3.52
CA LEU A 189 1.73 -7.80 2.63
C LEU A 189 0.30 -8.21 3.02
N SER A 190 -0.05 -8.09 4.29
CA SER A 190 -1.37 -8.43 4.83
C SER A 190 -2.44 -7.36 4.57
N LEU A 191 -2.03 -6.13 4.20
CA LEU A 191 -2.95 -5.02 4.00
C LEU A 191 -3.79 -5.24 2.75
N ASN A 192 -5.09 -5.08 2.89
CA ASN A 192 -6.03 -5.03 1.79
C ASN A 192 -6.13 -3.59 1.25
N GLU A 193 -6.77 -3.42 0.10
CA GLU A 193 -6.97 -2.13 -0.57
C GLU A 193 -7.72 -1.11 0.32
N ASP A 194 -8.58 -1.58 1.22
CA ASP A 194 -9.38 -0.78 2.15
C ASP A 194 -8.67 -0.48 3.48
N GLY A 195 -7.37 -0.77 3.59
CA GLY A 195 -6.59 -0.51 4.81
C GLY A 195 -6.75 -1.55 5.91
N SER A 196 -7.66 -2.52 5.77
CA SER A 196 -7.79 -3.62 6.72
C SER A 196 -6.63 -4.60 6.58
N SER A 197 -6.07 -5.07 7.70
CA SER A 197 -5.05 -6.12 7.71
C SER A 197 -5.68 -7.50 7.86
N SER A 198 -5.33 -8.44 6.99
CA SER A 198 -5.71 -9.85 7.12
C SER A 198 -5.01 -10.58 8.28
N MET A 199 -4.00 -9.96 8.90
CA MET A 199 -3.40 -10.43 10.16
C MET A 199 -4.22 -10.02 11.39
N ALA A 200 -5.19 -9.10 11.23
CA ALA A 200 -6.19 -8.80 12.25
C ALA A 200 -7.32 -9.85 12.24
N ALA A 201 -6.98 -11.12 12.44
CA ALA A 201 -7.94 -12.20 12.61
C ALA A 201 -7.44 -13.31 13.54
N ALA A 202 -7.13 -12.94 14.79
CA ALA A 202 -7.54 -13.76 15.92
C ALA A 202 -8.68 -13.00 16.61
N PRO A 203 -9.90 -13.57 16.73
CA PRO A 203 -10.93 -12.95 17.54
C PRO A 203 -10.41 -12.86 18.97
N ALA A 204 -10.61 -11.71 19.61
CA ALA A 204 -10.63 -11.62 21.06
C ALA A 204 -11.78 -12.51 21.57
N GLU A 205 -11.52 -13.82 21.67
CA GLU A 205 -12.43 -14.76 22.27
C GLU A 205 -12.51 -14.41 23.74
N SER A 206 -13.73 -14.06 24.14
CA SER A 206 -14.09 -13.69 25.51
C SER A 206 -13.75 -14.84 26.44
N ALA A 207 -12.65 -14.72 27.19
CA ALA A 207 -12.44 -15.54 28.37
C ALA A 207 -13.50 -15.14 29.42
N PRO A 208 -14.23 -16.09 30.03
CA PRO A 208 -15.23 -15.77 31.04
C PRO A 208 -14.55 -15.25 32.30
N ALA A 209 -15.05 -14.12 32.80
CA ALA A 209 -14.75 -13.65 34.14
C ALA A 209 -15.24 -14.70 35.15
N THR A 210 -14.32 -15.34 35.86
CA THR A 210 -14.64 -15.99 37.13
C THR A 210 -14.28 -15.03 38.25
N GLU A 211 -15.32 -14.57 38.93
CA GLU A 211 -15.26 -13.87 40.20
C GLU A 211 -14.61 -14.75 41.28
N ALA A 212 -13.45 -14.32 41.77
CA ALA A 212 -12.90 -14.48 43.11
C ALA A 212 -11.42 -14.07 42.98
N GLU A 213 -10.99 -12.89 43.40
CA GLU A 213 -10.94 -12.52 44.81
C GLU A 213 -10.93 -10.99 44.92
N ALA A 214 -12.02 -10.43 45.42
CA ALA A 214 -12.00 -9.10 45.99
C ALA A 214 -11.44 -9.20 47.41
N ALA A 215 -10.28 -8.59 47.67
CA ALA A 215 -10.05 -7.75 48.86
C ALA A 215 -8.63 -7.17 48.91
N ALA A 216 -8.58 -5.89 49.29
CA ALA A 216 -7.43 -5.04 49.63
C ALA A 216 -6.65 -4.46 48.42
N SER A 217 -6.61 -3.15 48.18
CA SER A 217 -6.94 -1.99 49.02
C SER A 217 -7.26 -0.79 48.14
N ALA A 218 -8.39 -0.16 48.42
CA ALA A 218 -8.73 1.17 47.93
C ALA A 218 -7.88 2.23 48.64
N ALA A 219 -7.19 3.07 47.87
CA ALA A 219 -6.79 4.46 48.14
C ALA A 219 -6.05 4.92 46.87
N SER A 220 -6.35 6.00 46.15
CA SER A 220 -7.02 7.25 46.50
C SER A 220 -7.61 7.83 45.21
N SER A 221 -8.86 8.24 45.26
CA SER A 221 -9.47 9.16 44.31
C SER A 221 -8.70 10.49 44.30
N GLY A 222 -8.51 11.06 43.11
CA GLY A 222 -7.98 12.42 42.97
C GLY A 222 -8.10 12.90 41.54
N GLY A 223 -9.32 13.24 41.12
CA GLY A 223 -9.51 14.09 39.95
C GLY A 223 -8.86 15.44 40.23
N GLY A 224 -7.68 15.67 39.65
CA GLY A 224 -6.99 16.94 39.68
C GLY A 224 -7.18 17.65 38.35
N ASP A 225 -7.74 18.84 38.41
CA ASP A 225 -7.98 19.75 37.29
C ASP A 225 -6.75 19.83 36.37
N ALA A 226 -6.94 19.52 35.08
CA ALA A 226 -5.89 19.54 34.05
C ALA A 226 -5.15 20.89 33.95
N LEU A 227 -5.76 21.96 34.45
CA LEU A 227 -5.18 23.30 34.49
C LEU A 227 -4.03 23.42 35.51
N ALA A 228 -4.12 22.75 36.67
CA ALA A 228 -3.07 22.79 37.69
C ALA A 228 -1.81 21.99 37.29
N LEU A 229 -1.97 20.97 36.44
CA LEU A 229 -0.83 20.22 35.87
C LEU A 229 -0.07 21.05 34.84
N MET A 230 -0.76 21.91 34.08
CA MET A 230 -0.11 22.77 33.09
C MET A 230 0.73 23.89 33.72
N GLU A 231 0.29 24.44 34.85
CA GLU A 231 1.08 25.42 35.60
C GLU A 231 2.27 24.79 36.33
N GLY A 232 2.16 23.52 36.75
CA GLY A 232 3.25 22.79 37.43
C GLY A 232 4.35 22.27 36.50
N ALA A 233 4.03 21.99 35.23
CA ALA A 233 4.97 21.42 34.25
C ALA A 233 5.73 22.47 33.40
N GLY A 234 5.49 23.77 33.62
CA GLY A 234 6.20 24.85 32.93
C GLY A 234 5.84 25.01 31.44
N CYS A 235 4.77 24.37 30.96
CA CYS A 235 4.39 24.35 29.56
C CYS A 235 3.96 25.73 29.01
N LEU A 236 3.46 26.61 29.88
CA LEU A 236 3.09 27.99 29.50
C LEU A 236 4.30 28.90 29.19
N GLY A 237 5.54 28.44 29.45
CA GLY A 237 6.75 29.20 29.14
C GLY A 237 7.11 29.24 27.64
N CYS A 238 6.57 28.33 26.82
CA CYS A 238 7.02 28.14 25.43
C CYS A 238 5.93 28.25 24.36
N HIS A 239 4.65 28.38 24.74
CA HIS A 239 3.52 28.52 23.80
C HIS A 239 2.73 29.81 24.07
N MET A 240 3.30 30.95 23.67
CA MET A 240 2.60 32.24 23.56
C MET A 240 1.89 32.34 22.20
#